data_AF-A0A8I0N1K8-F1
#
_entry.id   AF-A0A8I0N1K8-F1
#
_cell.length_a   1.000
_cell.length_b   1.000
_cell.length_c   1.000
_cell.angle_alpha   90.00
_cell.angle_beta   90.00
_cell.angle_gamma   90.00
#
_symmetry.space_group_name_H-M   'P 1'
#
loop_
_entity.id
_entity.type
_entity.pdbx_description
1 polymer ?
#
loop_
_entity_poly.entity_id
_entity_poly.type
_entity_poly.pdbx_seq_one_letter_code
_entity_poly.pdbx_strand_id
1 'polypeptide(L)'
;MYFNSVSPKGAYNSMLSTGAESLSSKKAHATEQSTDLVGKTNLMFQIENKAINKISTEALNDIKQILERSQVLPDVAQSAYLKHGQAQEVVLGITINGELKAYQNQQGYITSKNEAGELIKQANGDVKQLQRLVQQKYGDGAMVEVFQGSNRPTNAEIFERYTGQSFQSFVAEEITSRQHASDQAKLEQDQYLRNKIMFDQAPQVAVFKVEGQIVGGIDENGFADMGRKLLDIAQQKGIDNAELEPLFMIDPKRSPSQVAELFTQAFGADAEVEYFTPSNAPTRAQIRQQSEL
;
A
#
# COMPACT_ATOMS: atom_id res chain seq x y z
N MET A 1 2.69 9.37 24.82
CA MET A 1 2.30 8.60 23.63
C MET A 1 2.17 9.59 22.48
N TYR A 2 2.96 9.36 21.43
CA TYR A 2 3.19 10.28 20.32
C TYR A 2 2.05 10.19 19.29
N PHE A 3 1.52 11.32 18.85
CA PHE A 3 0.79 11.42 17.59
C PHE A 3 1.64 12.25 16.62
N ASN A 4 2.36 11.57 15.74
CA ASN A 4 2.77 12.17 14.47
C ASN A 4 1.51 12.33 13.63
N SER A 5 0.81 13.46 13.75
CA SER A 5 -0.22 13.85 12.81
C SER A 5 0.45 14.33 11.53
N VAL A 6 0.85 13.37 10.71
CA VAL A 6 1.16 13.63 9.31
C VAL A 6 -0.15 14.09 8.67
N SER A 7 -0.24 15.40 8.39
CA SER A 7 -1.30 15.93 7.55
C SER A 7 -1.25 15.18 6.20
N PRO A 8 -2.35 14.59 5.70
CA PRO A 8 -2.33 13.83 4.44
C PRO A 8 -1.93 14.66 3.22
N LYS A 9 -1.89 16.00 3.35
CA LYS A 9 -1.49 16.92 2.27
C LYS A 9 -0.02 17.38 2.34
N GLY A 10 0.73 17.03 3.40
CA GLY A 10 2.13 17.43 3.57
C GLY A 10 3.18 16.35 3.23
N ALA A 11 2.78 15.09 3.08
CA ALA A 11 3.71 13.97 2.90
C ALA A 11 4.16 13.73 1.44
N TYR A 12 3.70 14.54 0.48
CA TYR A 12 4.06 14.37 -0.94
C TYR A 12 5.15 15.32 -1.46
N ASN A 13 5.71 16.21 -0.64
CA ASN A 13 6.67 17.23 -1.12
C ASN A 13 8.05 17.26 -0.46
N SER A 14 8.47 16.27 0.35
CA SER A 14 9.81 16.28 0.96
C SER A 14 10.80 15.24 0.41
N MET A 15 10.54 14.63 -0.76
CA MET A 15 11.53 13.77 -1.45
C MET A 15 12.05 14.35 -2.77
N LEU A 16 11.94 15.65 -3.01
CA LEU A 16 12.57 16.29 -4.18
C LEU A 16 13.13 17.67 -3.83
N SER A 17 14.24 17.72 -3.09
CA SER A 17 15.19 18.82 -3.19
C SER A 17 16.50 18.47 -2.50
N THR A 18 17.34 17.70 -3.19
CA THR A 18 18.79 17.90 -3.22
C THR A 18 19.27 17.34 -4.57
N GLY A 19 19.61 18.24 -5.49
CA GLY A 19 20.19 17.89 -6.79
C GLY A 19 19.30 18.17 -8.01
N ALA A 20 18.88 19.43 -8.20
CA ALA A 20 18.41 19.89 -9.51
C ALA A 20 19.62 20.38 -10.33
N GLU A 21 20.31 19.46 -10.99
CA GLU A 21 20.95 19.75 -12.27
C GLU A 21 20.23 18.98 -13.35
N SER A 22 19.64 19.75 -14.27
CA SER A 22 19.09 19.41 -15.57
C SER A 22 18.28 18.11 -15.69
N LEU A 23 17.00 18.23 -16.06
CA LEU A 23 16.62 17.85 -17.42
C LEU A 23 15.20 18.32 -17.73
N SER A 24 15.13 18.98 -18.88
CA SER A 24 13.97 19.48 -19.57
C SER A 24 12.82 18.48 -19.60
N SER A 25 11.62 19.02 -19.36
CA SER A 25 10.31 18.43 -19.53
C SER A 25 10.15 17.67 -20.87
N LYS A 26 10.26 16.34 -20.82
CA LYS A 26 9.46 15.48 -21.69
C LYS A 26 8.31 14.94 -20.86
N LYS A 27 7.10 15.37 -21.19
CA LYS A 27 5.84 14.79 -20.73
C LYS A 27 5.94 13.26 -20.81
N ALA A 28 6.04 12.61 -19.67
CA ALA A 28 5.85 11.17 -19.60
C ALA A 28 4.37 10.91 -19.89
N HIS A 29 4.11 10.39 -21.08
CA HIS A 29 2.91 9.62 -21.34
C HIS A 29 2.78 8.59 -20.22
N ALA A 30 1.62 8.54 -19.58
CA ALA A 30 1.17 7.33 -18.93
C ALA A 30 1.09 6.25 -20.02
N THR A 31 2.17 5.50 -20.20
CA THR A 31 2.10 4.22 -20.88
C THR A 31 1.29 3.33 -19.96
N GLU A 32 0.08 2.98 -20.37
CA GLU A 32 -0.57 1.74 -19.95
C GLU A 32 0.52 0.66 -19.98
N GLN A 33 0.98 0.24 -18.80
CA GLN A 33 1.78 -0.98 -18.72
C GLN A 33 0.82 -2.10 -19.06
N SER A 34 0.80 -2.46 -20.33
CA SER A 34 0.17 -3.69 -20.81
C SER A 34 0.70 -4.83 -19.94
N THR A 35 -0.16 -5.39 -19.09
CA THR A 35 0.02 -6.65 -18.38
C THR A 35 -0.11 -7.83 -19.35
N ASP A 36 0.42 -7.70 -20.58
CA ASP A 36 0.51 -8.82 -21.48
C ASP A 36 1.60 -9.76 -20.94
N LEU A 37 1.13 -10.89 -20.43
CA LEU A 37 1.96 -11.98 -19.92
C LEU A 37 2.17 -13.07 -20.97
N VAL A 38 1.54 -12.95 -22.15
CA VAL A 38 1.69 -13.94 -23.23
C VAL A 38 3.15 -14.00 -23.67
N GLY A 39 3.70 -15.21 -23.73
CA GLY A 39 5.10 -15.47 -24.05
C GLY A 39 6.08 -15.22 -22.90
N LYS A 40 5.62 -14.86 -21.70
CA LYS A 40 6.48 -14.76 -20.51
C LYS A 40 6.50 -16.09 -19.75
N THR A 41 7.66 -16.43 -19.19
CA THR A 41 7.87 -17.63 -18.37
C THR A 41 7.59 -17.34 -16.88
N ASN A 42 6.91 -18.25 -16.20
CA ASN A 42 6.68 -18.16 -14.76
C ASN A 42 8.02 -18.21 -13.99
N LEU A 43 8.31 -17.18 -13.18
CA LEU A 43 9.57 -17.04 -12.43
C LEU A 43 9.83 -18.18 -11.44
N MET A 44 8.81 -18.94 -11.02
CA MET A 44 8.98 -20.14 -10.20
C MET A 44 9.99 -21.13 -10.81
N PHE A 45 10.07 -21.15 -12.15
CA PHE A 45 11.05 -21.89 -12.93
C PHE A 45 12.52 -21.54 -12.61
N GLN A 46 12.79 -20.28 -12.27
CA GLN A 46 14.15 -19.75 -12.09
C GLN A 46 14.61 -19.74 -10.63
N ILE A 47 13.71 -19.96 -9.66
CA ILE A 47 14.02 -19.84 -8.24
C ILE A 47 14.57 -21.19 -7.74
N GLU A 48 15.77 -21.23 -7.18
CA GLU A 48 16.31 -22.43 -6.53
C GLU A 48 15.69 -22.65 -5.14
N ASN A 49 15.49 -23.91 -4.73
CA ASN A 49 14.80 -24.26 -3.49
C ASN A 49 15.48 -23.68 -2.23
N LYS A 50 16.81 -23.55 -2.28
CA LYS A 50 17.64 -22.96 -1.21
C LYS A 50 17.43 -21.45 -1.03
N ALA A 51 16.84 -20.77 -2.02
CA ALA A 51 16.58 -19.33 -2.00
C ALA A 51 15.20 -18.97 -1.43
N ILE A 52 14.34 -19.95 -1.15
CA ILE A 52 12.97 -19.73 -0.68
C ILE A 52 12.94 -19.72 0.85
N ASN A 53 12.84 -18.54 1.46
CA ASN A 53 12.59 -18.41 2.88
C ASN A 53 11.08 -18.46 3.14
N LYS A 54 10.59 -19.55 3.75
CA LYS A 54 9.19 -19.62 4.23
C LYS A 54 9.04 -18.69 5.43
N ILE A 55 8.14 -17.72 5.34
CA ILE A 55 7.74 -16.89 6.48
C ILE A 55 7.09 -17.81 7.53
N SER A 56 7.49 -17.67 8.80
CA SER A 56 6.90 -18.44 9.89
C SER A 56 5.44 -18.04 10.12
N THR A 57 4.62 -18.98 10.61
CA THR A 57 3.23 -18.72 11.00
C THR A 57 3.13 -17.59 12.03
N GLU A 58 4.12 -17.47 12.92
CA GLU A 58 4.23 -16.38 13.91
C GLU A 58 4.44 -15.02 13.24
N ALA A 59 5.38 -14.91 12.29
CA ALA A 59 5.60 -13.67 11.55
C ALA A 59 4.36 -13.26 10.71
N LEU A 60 3.62 -14.22 10.16
CA LEU A 60 2.34 -13.95 9.49
C LEU A 60 1.26 -13.43 10.45
N ASN A 61 1.18 -13.98 11.66
CA ASN A 61 0.24 -13.53 12.68
C ASN A 61 0.60 -12.14 13.21
N ASP A 62 1.89 -11.83 13.37
CA ASP A 62 2.36 -10.51 13.77
C ASP A 62 2.00 -9.46 12.71
N ILE A 63 2.18 -9.76 11.41
CA ILE A 63 1.77 -8.88 10.31
C ILE A 63 0.26 -8.63 10.34
N LYS A 64 -0.56 -9.68 10.54
CA LYS A 64 -2.02 -9.53 10.66
C LYS A 64 -2.42 -8.65 11.83
N GLN A 65 -1.83 -8.86 13.01
CA GLN A 65 -2.13 -8.03 14.18
C GLN A 65 -1.69 -6.58 13.99
N ILE A 66 -0.57 -6.32 13.32
CA ILE A 66 -0.11 -4.97 12.98
C ILE A 66 -1.10 -4.29 12.02
N LEU A 67 -1.57 -5.01 11.00
CA LEU A 67 -2.54 -4.51 10.04
C LEU A 67 -3.91 -4.22 10.69
N GLU A 68 -4.40 -5.10 11.54
CA GLU A 68 -5.65 -4.90 12.30
C GLU A 68 -5.56 -3.70 13.25
N ARG A 69 -4.40 -3.51 13.91
CA ARG A 69 -4.14 -2.35 14.78
C ARG A 69 -3.94 -1.04 14.01
N SER A 70 -3.57 -1.12 12.73
CA SER A 70 -3.39 0.07 11.88
C SER A 70 -4.71 0.69 11.41
N GLN A 71 -5.81 -0.07 11.50
CA GLN A 71 -7.17 0.44 11.27
C GLN A 71 -7.67 1.13 12.55
N VAL A 72 -7.26 2.38 12.79
CA VAL A 72 -7.88 3.18 13.85
C VAL A 72 -9.35 3.38 13.49
N LEU A 73 -10.25 2.77 14.28
CA LEU A 73 -11.69 2.86 14.08
C LEU A 73 -12.14 4.33 14.01
N PRO A 74 -13.08 4.68 13.12
CA PRO A 74 -13.62 6.04 12.98
C PRO A 74 -13.95 6.72 14.31
N ASP A 75 -14.63 6.00 15.21
CA ASP A 75 -15.06 6.53 16.51
C ASP A 75 -13.88 6.85 17.45
N VAL A 76 -12.82 6.04 17.38
CA VAL A 76 -11.59 6.26 18.17
C VAL A 76 -10.84 7.47 17.64
N ALA A 77 -10.72 7.61 16.31
CA ALA A 77 -10.13 8.77 15.68
C ALA A 77 -10.94 10.04 15.98
N GLN A 78 -12.27 9.97 15.91
CA GLN A 78 -13.15 11.10 16.21
C GLN A 78 -13.01 11.54 17.66
N SER A 79 -13.03 10.59 18.60
CA SER A 79 -12.84 10.87 20.03
C SER A 79 -11.49 11.51 20.31
N ALA A 80 -10.43 11.07 19.63
CA ALA A 80 -9.10 11.66 19.75
C ALA A 80 -9.07 13.10 19.21
N TYR A 81 -9.67 13.37 18.05
CA TYR A 81 -9.78 14.72 17.50
C TYR A 81 -10.56 15.67 18.43
N LEU A 82 -11.70 15.24 18.95
CA LEU A 82 -12.52 16.05 19.85
C LEU A 82 -11.79 16.35 21.16
N LYS A 83 -11.12 15.35 21.74
CA LYS A 83 -10.30 15.53 22.95
C LYS A 83 -9.16 16.52 22.71
N HIS A 84 -8.48 16.41 21.57
CA HIS A 84 -7.42 17.35 21.20
C HIS A 84 -7.97 18.76 20.95
N GLY A 85 -9.15 18.87 20.34
CA GLY A 85 -9.83 20.14 20.09
C GLY A 85 -10.12 20.92 21.36
N GLN A 86 -10.42 20.24 22.48
CA GLN A 86 -10.69 20.87 23.78
C GLN A 86 -9.43 21.32 24.54
N ALA A 87 -8.23 20.88 24.14
CA ALA A 87 -7.00 21.24 24.82
C ALA A 87 -6.66 22.72 24.60
N GLN A 88 -6.08 23.38 25.61
CA GLN A 88 -5.72 24.80 25.59
C GLN A 88 -4.19 24.98 25.53
N GLU A 89 -3.59 24.57 24.42
CA GLU A 89 -2.13 24.47 24.30
C GLU A 89 -1.48 25.70 23.66
N VAL A 90 -2.25 26.58 23.02
CA VAL A 90 -1.70 27.74 22.31
C VAL A 90 -1.30 28.85 23.29
N VAL A 91 -0.06 29.34 23.16
CA VAL A 91 0.52 30.36 24.05
C VAL A 91 0.67 31.72 23.40
N LEU A 92 0.79 31.78 22.07
CA LEU A 92 0.83 33.03 21.33
C LEU A 92 0.30 32.86 19.90
N GLY A 93 -0.14 33.98 19.32
CA GLY A 93 -0.58 34.09 17.93
C GLY A 93 -0.11 35.40 17.29
N ILE A 94 0.09 35.39 15.97
CA ILE A 94 0.30 36.59 15.15
C ILE A 94 -0.92 36.78 14.29
N THR A 95 -1.60 37.91 14.48
CA THR A 95 -2.78 38.30 13.72
C THR A 95 -2.41 39.46 12.81
N ILE A 96 -2.80 39.38 11.54
CA ILE A 96 -2.56 40.41 10.52
C ILE A 96 -3.89 40.76 9.86
N ASN A 97 -4.29 42.02 9.92
CA ASN A 97 -5.57 42.54 9.47
C ASN A 97 -6.78 41.76 10.03
N GLY A 98 -6.69 41.35 11.30
CA GLY A 98 -7.75 40.59 11.99
C GLY A 98 -7.72 39.08 11.74
N GLU A 99 -6.85 38.57 10.86
CA GLU A 99 -6.72 37.13 10.59
C GLU A 99 -5.51 36.52 11.29
N LEU A 100 -5.69 35.37 11.94
CA LEU A 100 -4.61 34.63 12.57
C LEU A 100 -3.71 33.99 11.49
N LYS A 101 -2.47 34.45 11.38
CA LYS A 101 -1.50 33.99 10.38
C LYS A 101 -0.46 33.03 10.93
N ALA A 102 -0.17 33.08 12.23
CA ALA A 102 0.70 32.10 12.87
C ALA A 102 0.33 31.92 14.34
N TYR A 103 0.66 30.78 14.93
CA TYR A 103 0.54 30.54 16.36
C TYR A 103 1.58 29.52 16.84
N GLN A 104 1.90 29.57 18.14
CA GLN A 104 2.81 28.63 18.79
C GLN A 104 2.14 28.01 20.01
N ASN A 105 2.35 26.69 20.21
CA ASN A 105 1.87 25.98 21.39
C ASN A 105 2.90 25.94 22.54
N GLN A 106 2.47 25.45 23.71
CA GLN A 106 3.27 25.34 24.93
C GLN A 106 4.56 24.53 24.72
N GLN A 107 4.55 23.57 23.79
CA GLN A 107 5.68 22.72 23.45
C GLN A 107 6.64 23.36 22.44
N GLY A 108 6.33 24.57 21.94
CA GLY A 108 7.17 25.31 21.00
C GLY A 108 6.91 25.02 19.53
N TYR A 109 5.91 24.20 19.19
CA TYR A 109 5.54 23.97 17.79
C TYR A 109 4.85 25.20 17.22
N ILE A 110 5.28 25.59 16.01
CA ILE A 110 4.80 26.77 15.31
C ILE A 110 4.00 26.31 14.09
N THR A 111 2.76 26.79 13.99
CA THR A 111 1.92 26.67 12.79
C THR A 111 1.80 28.05 12.16
N SER A 112 2.11 28.18 10.87
CA SER A 112 2.03 29.49 10.19
C SER A 112 1.64 29.37 8.72
N LYS A 113 0.81 30.32 8.29
CA LYS A 113 0.72 30.76 6.90
C LYS A 113 1.81 31.80 6.73
N ASN A 114 2.49 31.83 5.59
CA ASN A 114 3.50 32.84 5.24
C ASN A 114 4.69 32.97 6.22
N GLU A 115 5.45 34.05 6.06
CA GLU A 115 6.69 34.33 6.80
C GLU A 115 6.48 34.73 8.28
N ALA A 116 5.23 34.82 8.76
CA ALA A 116 4.93 35.15 10.16
C ALA A 116 5.53 34.12 11.14
N GLY A 117 5.59 32.84 10.76
CA GLY A 117 6.23 31.80 11.58
C GLY A 117 7.74 32.02 11.76
N GLU A 118 8.42 32.61 10.78
CA GLU A 118 9.84 32.93 10.89
C GLU A 118 10.11 34.03 11.91
N LEU A 119 9.17 34.96 12.08
CA LEU A 119 9.30 35.99 13.12
C LEU A 119 9.25 35.37 14.52
N ILE A 120 8.39 34.36 14.73
CA ILE A 120 8.31 33.61 16.00
C ILE A 120 9.64 32.92 16.31
N LYS A 121 10.26 32.28 15.30
CA LYS A 121 11.58 31.66 15.44
C LYS A 121 12.67 32.67 15.73
N GLN A 122 12.70 33.79 14.99
CA GLN A 122 13.70 34.86 15.16
C GLN A 122 13.63 35.53 16.54
N ALA A 123 12.43 35.61 17.12
CA ALA A 123 12.23 36.13 18.46
C ALA A 123 12.72 35.18 19.56
N ASN A 124 12.93 33.89 19.26
CA ASN A 124 13.46 32.88 20.18
C ASN A 124 12.81 32.89 21.58
N GLY A 125 11.49 33.05 21.63
CA GLY A 125 10.72 33.10 22.88
C GLY A 125 10.65 34.48 23.56
N ASP A 126 11.35 35.51 23.06
CA ASP A 126 11.21 36.89 23.53
C ASP A 126 9.99 37.56 22.87
N VAL A 127 8.89 37.66 23.62
CA VAL A 127 7.64 38.30 23.19
C VAL A 127 7.83 39.77 22.78
N LYS A 128 8.68 40.54 23.47
CA LYS A 128 8.91 41.96 23.15
C LYS A 128 9.70 42.09 21.85
N GLN A 129 10.63 41.17 21.60
CA GLN A 129 11.30 41.08 20.31
C GLN A 129 10.31 40.69 19.20
N LEU A 130 9.44 39.70 19.45
CA LEU A 130 8.41 39.28 18.50
C LEU A 130 7.49 40.43 18.10
N GLN A 131 7.01 41.21 19.07
CA GLN A 131 6.17 42.39 18.82
C GLN A 131 6.88 43.41 17.93
N ARG A 132 8.16 43.70 18.20
CA ARG A 132 8.97 44.61 17.37
C ARG A 132 9.14 44.10 15.94
N LEU A 133 9.43 42.81 15.78
CA LEU A 133 9.61 42.17 14.47
C LEU A 133 8.32 42.19 13.64
N VAL A 134 7.18 41.88 14.27
CA VAL A 134 5.86 41.91 13.62
C VAL A 134 5.50 43.34 13.20
N GLN A 135 5.68 44.33 14.09
CA GLN A 135 5.41 45.73 13.79
C GLN A 135 6.32 46.26 12.66
N GLN A 136 7.62 45.92 12.68
CA GLN A 136 8.56 46.35 11.65
C GLN A 136 8.19 45.81 10.26
N LYS A 137 7.66 44.58 10.20
CA LYS A 137 7.37 43.91 8.93
C LYS A 137 5.98 44.24 8.37
N TYR A 138 4.97 44.30 9.23
CA TYR A 138 3.57 44.38 8.81
C TYR A 138 2.86 45.67 9.21
N GLY A 139 3.49 46.54 10.00
CA GLY A 139 2.94 47.81 10.43
C GLY A 139 1.71 47.66 11.35
N ASP A 140 0.90 48.72 11.41
CA ASP A 140 -0.22 48.86 12.36
C ASP A 140 -1.36 47.86 12.19
N GLY A 141 -1.37 47.12 11.08
CA GLY A 141 -2.34 46.05 10.82
C GLY A 141 -2.03 44.73 11.51
N ALA A 142 -0.88 44.58 12.18
CA ALA A 142 -0.47 43.33 12.77
C ALA A 142 -0.26 43.42 14.29
N MET A 143 -0.58 42.32 14.99
CA MET A 143 -0.43 42.23 16.44
C MET A 143 0.02 40.84 16.88
N VAL A 144 0.67 40.80 18.04
CA VAL A 144 1.01 39.55 18.74
C VAL A 144 0.04 39.38 19.90
N GLU A 145 -0.75 38.32 19.85
CA GLU A 145 -1.61 37.88 20.94
C GLU A 145 -0.83 36.92 21.84
N VAL A 146 -0.89 37.14 23.15
CA VAL A 146 -0.26 36.25 24.14
C VAL A 146 -1.35 35.71 25.05
N PHE A 147 -1.42 34.38 25.15
CA PHE A 147 -2.50 33.69 25.86
C PHE A 147 -1.99 33.07 27.17
N GLN A 148 -2.62 33.44 28.28
CA GLN A 148 -2.22 33.01 29.63
C GLN A 148 -3.39 32.44 30.43
N GLY A 149 -3.08 31.47 31.29
CA GLY A 149 -4.04 30.89 32.25
C GLY A 149 -5.31 30.36 31.58
N SER A 150 -6.45 30.65 32.20
CA SER A 150 -7.79 30.23 31.74
C SER A 150 -8.26 30.93 30.46
N ASN A 151 -7.57 31.97 30.01
CA ASN A 151 -7.93 32.72 28.79
C ASN A 151 -7.29 32.14 27.53
N ARG A 152 -6.66 30.96 27.62
CA ARG A 152 -6.11 30.28 26.47
C ARG A 152 -7.24 29.74 25.59
N PRO A 153 -7.23 30.05 24.29
CA PRO A 153 -8.18 29.44 23.38
C PRO A 153 -7.92 27.94 23.30
N THR A 154 -8.99 27.20 23.10
CA THR A 154 -8.93 25.79 22.76
C THR A 154 -8.28 25.61 21.39
N ASN A 155 -7.72 24.43 21.14
CA ASN A 155 -7.13 24.08 19.86
C ASN A 155 -8.17 24.14 18.73
N ALA A 156 -9.45 23.85 19.03
CA ALA A 156 -10.57 24.04 18.11
C ALA A 156 -10.74 25.52 17.75
N GLU A 157 -10.83 26.42 18.74
CA GLU A 157 -10.99 27.86 18.49
C GLU A 157 -9.82 28.45 17.70
N ILE A 158 -8.57 28.09 18.02
CA ILE A 158 -7.41 28.53 17.23
C ILE A 158 -7.46 27.97 15.82
N PHE A 159 -7.83 26.70 15.65
CA PHE A 159 -8.00 26.11 14.32
C PHE A 159 -9.01 26.91 13.50
N GLU A 160 -10.19 27.21 14.05
CA GLU A 160 -11.23 27.95 13.35
C GLU A 160 -10.79 29.37 12.99
N ARG A 161 -10.13 30.07 13.92
CA ARG A 161 -9.54 31.40 13.66
C ARG A 161 -8.45 31.37 12.59
N TYR A 162 -7.68 30.29 12.53
CA TYR A 162 -6.57 30.12 11.60
C TYR A 162 -7.04 29.69 10.20
N THR A 163 -7.98 28.74 10.10
CA THR A 163 -8.42 28.16 8.83
C THR A 163 -9.64 28.85 8.24
N GLY A 164 -10.49 29.45 9.08
CA GLY A 164 -11.82 29.93 8.70
C GLY A 164 -12.87 28.81 8.56
N GLN A 165 -12.50 27.55 8.82
CA GLN A 165 -13.39 26.38 8.78
C GLN A 165 -13.73 25.95 10.20
N SER A 166 -14.99 25.53 10.44
CA SER A 166 -15.36 24.94 11.72
C SER A 166 -14.56 23.67 12.01
N PHE A 167 -14.06 23.53 13.23
CA PHE A 167 -13.33 22.34 13.67
C PHE A 167 -14.21 21.10 13.62
N GLN A 168 -15.50 21.21 13.95
CA GLN A 168 -16.44 20.10 13.89
C GLN A 168 -16.64 19.59 12.46
N SER A 169 -16.79 20.51 11.50
CA SER A 169 -16.90 20.16 10.07
C SER A 169 -15.63 19.49 9.56
N PHE A 170 -14.45 20.03 9.92
CA PHE A 170 -13.17 19.40 9.59
C PHE A 170 -13.06 17.97 10.12
N VAL A 171 -13.43 17.74 11.39
CA VAL A 171 -13.42 16.39 11.97
C VAL A 171 -14.37 15.45 11.21
N ALA A 172 -15.59 15.90 10.90
CA ALA A 172 -16.54 15.08 10.16
C ALA A 172 -16.03 14.69 8.76
N GLU A 173 -15.43 15.64 8.03
CA GLU A 173 -14.81 15.40 6.72
C GLU A 173 -13.65 14.40 6.80
N GLU A 174 -12.78 14.56 7.78
CA GLU A 174 -11.62 13.68 7.99
C GLU A 174 -12.05 12.24 8.34
N ILE A 175 -13.08 12.09 9.18
CA ILE A 175 -13.63 10.77 9.53
C ILE A 175 -14.30 10.12 8.30
N THR A 176 -15.07 10.89 7.54
CA THR A 176 -15.72 10.39 6.31
C THR A 176 -14.68 9.96 5.28
N SER A 177 -13.61 10.75 5.09
CA SER A 177 -12.51 10.40 4.19
C SER A 177 -11.81 9.11 4.59
N ARG A 178 -11.57 8.90 5.89
CA ARG A 178 -10.99 7.66 6.42
C ARG A 178 -11.89 6.46 6.20
N GLN A 179 -13.20 6.62 6.41
CA GLN A 179 -14.17 5.57 6.17
C GLN A 179 -14.16 5.14 4.69
N HIS A 180 -14.20 6.10 3.76
CA HIS A 180 -14.13 5.81 2.33
C HIS A 180 -12.83 5.10 1.93
N ALA A 181 -11.67 5.52 2.46
CA ALA A 181 -10.40 4.86 2.18
C ALA A 181 -10.39 3.41 2.70
N SER A 182 -10.93 3.18 3.90
CA SER A 182 -11.09 1.83 4.47
C SER A 182 -12.00 0.97 3.61
N ASP A 183 -13.14 1.50 3.18
CA ASP A 183 -14.12 0.75 2.37
C ASP A 183 -13.56 0.43 0.99
N GLN A 184 -12.82 1.35 0.37
CA GLN A 184 -12.12 1.10 -0.89
C GLN A 184 -11.07 -0.02 -0.74
N ALA A 185 -10.27 0.01 0.33
CA ALA A 185 -9.29 -1.05 0.59
C ALA A 185 -9.95 -2.42 0.80
N LYS A 186 -11.11 -2.47 1.49
CA LYS A 186 -11.90 -3.71 1.64
C LYS A 186 -12.44 -4.20 0.30
N LEU A 187 -12.96 -3.31 -0.55
CA LEU A 187 -13.46 -3.68 -1.88
C LEU A 187 -12.34 -4.24 -2.75
N GLU A 188 -11.15 -3.65 -2.73
CA GLU A 188 -9.97 -4.15 -3.44
C GLU A 188 -9.53 -5.52 -2.92
N GLN A 189 -9.53 -5.72 -1.60
CA GLN A 189 -9.24 -7.01 -0.98
C GLN A 189 -10.28 -8.07 -1.37
N ASP A 190 -11.56 -7.73 -1.34
CA ASP A 190 -12.66 -8.62 -1.73
C ASP A 190 -12.57 -8.97 -3.21
N GLN A 191 -12.25 -8.01 -4.08
CA GLN A 191 -12.05 -8.26 -5.50
C GLN A 191 -10.86 -9.17 -5.73
N TYR A 192 -9.74 -8.94 -5.05
CA TYR A 192 -8.58 -9.83 -5.09
C TYR A 192 -8.94 -11.24 -4.63
N LEU A 193 -9.66 -11.38 -3.51
CA LEU A 193 -10.07 -12.68 -2.98
C LEU A 193 -11.03 -13.40 -3.92
N ARG A 194 -12.00 -12.70 -4.50
CA ARG A 194 -12.89 -13.25 -5.53
C ARG A 194 -12.11 -13.74 -6.74
N ASN A 195 -11.20 -12.92 -7.27
CA ASN A 195 -10.35 -13.29 -8.41
C ASN A 195 -9.49 -14.51 -8.07
N LYS A 196 -8.91 -14.55 -6.87
CA LYS A 196 -8.13 -15.69 -6.38
C LYS A 196 -8.98 -16.95 -6.29
N ILE A 197 -10.18 -16.88 -5.70
CA ILE A 197 -11.09 -18.03 -5.60
C ILE A 197 -11.47 -18.54 -6.98
N MET A 198 -11.83 -17.65 -7.92
CA MET A 198 -12.16 -18.03 -9.30
C MET A 198 -10.98 -18.70 -9.99
N PHE A 199 -9.77 -18.17 -9.79
CA PHE A 199 -8.55 -18.77 -10.31
C PHE A 199 -8.26 -20.14 -9.67
N ASP A 200 -8.41 -20.28 -8.37
CA ASP A 200 -8.15 -21.53 -7.62
C ASP A 200 -9.22 -22.61 -7.90
N GLN A 201 -10.45 -22.20 -8.22
CA GLN A 201 -11.56 -23.10 -8.57
C GLN A 201 -11.63 -23.48 -10.06
N ALA A 202 -10.74 -22.94 -10.90
CA ALA A 202 -10.70 -23.26 -12.33
C ALA A 202 -10.51 -24.78 -12.54
N PRO A 203 -11.42 -25.47 -13.26
CA PRO A 203 -11.29 -26.89 -13.56
C PRO A 203 -10.06 -27.17 -14.43
N GLN A 204 -9.26 -28.18 -14.06
CA GLN A 204 -8.09 -28.62 -14.80
C GLN A 204 -8.46 -29.81 -15.71
N VAL A 205 -8.68 -29.53 -17.00
CA VAL A 205 -9.14 -30.51 -17.99
C VAL A 205 -8.06 -31.51 -18.40
N ALA A 206 -6.79 -31.23 -18.09
CA ALA A 206 -5.74 -32.24 -18.09
C ALA A 206 -4.85 -32.11 -16.87
N VAL A 207 -4.48 -33.25 -16.30
CA VAL A 207 -3.61 -33.38 -15.14
C VAL A 207 -2.36 -34.15 -15.54
N PHE A 208 -1.21 -33.61 -15.16
CA PHE A 208 0.09 -34.15 -15.50
C PHE A 208 0.68 -34.90 -14.30
N LYS A 209 1.19 -36.10 -14.55
CA LYS A 209 1.82 -36.94 -13.53
C LYS A 209 3.16 -37.48 -14.02
N VAL A 210 4.13 -37.60 -13.11
CA VAL A 210 5.39 -38.32 -13.33
C VAL A 210 5.48 -39.40 -12.26
N GLU A 211 5.68 -40.66 -12.66
CA GLU A 211 5.74 -41.82 -11.74
C GLU A 211 4.51 -41.91 -10.81
N GLY A 212 3.31 -41.61 -11.34
CA GLY A 212 2.06 -41.60 -10.60
C GLY A 212 1.85 -40.40 -9.66
N GLN A 213 2.83 -39.49 -9.55
CA GLN A 213 2.74 -38.29 -8.72
C GLN A 213 2.25 -37.09 -9.53
N ILE A 214 1.24 -36.37 -9.03
CA ILE A 214 0.71 -35.17 -9.71
C ILE A 214 1.73 -34.04 -9.64
N VAL A 215 2.03 -33.46 -10.79
CA VAL A 215 3.04 -32.40 -10.96
C VAL A 215 2.45 -31.11 -11.51
N GLY A 216 1.20 -31.12 -11.99
CA GLY A 216 0.53 -29.92 -12.49
C GLY A 216 -0.78 -30.22 -13.20
N GLY A 217 -1.39 -29.17 -13.76
CA GLY A 217 -2.59 -29.28 -14.58
C GLY A 217 -2.73 -28.12 -15.56
N ILE A 218 -3.71 -28.21 -16.45
CA ILE A 218 -4.08 -27.14 -17.38
C ILE A 218 -5.60 -27.03 -17.49
N ASP A 219 -6.11 -25.80 -17.59
CA ASP A 219 -7.53 -25.54 -17.85
C ASP A 219 -7.87 -25.50 -19.35
N GLU A 220 -9.16 -25.42 -19.68
CA GLU A 220 -9.63 -25.37 -21.06
C GLU A 220 -9.20 -24.12 -21.83
N ASN A 221 -8.75 -23.08 -21.12
CA ASN A 221 -8.31 -21.80 -21.68
C ASN A 221 -6.79 -21.76 -21.91
N GLY A 222 -6.10 -22.90 -21.79
CA GLY A 222 -4.68 -23.02 -22.07
C GLY A 222 -3.78 -22.51 -20.93
N PHE A 223 -4.32 -22.26 -19.73
CA PHE A 223 -3.51 -21.85 -18.60
C PHE A 223 -2.93 -23.07 -17.86
N ALA A 224 -1.67 -23.40 -18.16
CA ALA A 224 -0.93 -24.45 -17.48
C ALA A 224 -0.39 -23.97 -16.13
N ASP A 225 -0.60 -24.75 -15.08
CA ASP A 225 -0.11 -24.53 -13.73
C ASP A 225 0.73 -25.75 -13.31
N MET A 226 2.02 -25.69 -13.66
CA MET A 226 3.00 -26.70 -13.29
C MET A 226 3.56 -26.40 -11.90
N GLY A 227 3.43 -27.36 -11.00
CA GLY A 227 3.88 -27.25 -9.61
C GLY A 227 5.39 -27.40 -9.46
N ARG A 228 5.90 -27.01 -8.29
CA ARG A 228 7.33 -27.10 -7.97
C ARG A 228 7.88 -28.53 -8.07
N LYS A 229 7.05 -29.51 -7.70
CA LYS A 229 7.38 -30.94 -7.71
C LYS A 229 7.89 -31.44 -9.07
N LEU A 230 7.43 -30.82 -10.17
CA LEU A 230 7.95 -31.10 -11.51
C LEU A 230 9.46 -30.83 -11.62
N LEU A 231 9.92 -29.69 -11.09
CA LEU A 231 11.32 -29.28 -11.14
C LEU A 231 12.19 -30.17 -10.26
N ASP A 232 11.69 -30.57 -9.10
CA ASP A 232 12.41 -31.46 -8.19
C ASP A 232 12.60 -32.86 -8.82
N ILE A 233 11.57 -33.39 -9.49
CA ILE A 233 11.64 -34.67 -10.21
C ILE A 233 12.56 -34.57 -11.43
N ALA A 234 12.49 -33.47 -12.19
CA ALA A 234 13.36 -33.23 -13.33
C ALA A 234 14.83 -33.23 -12.94
N GLN A 235 15.17 -32.52 -11.86
CA GLN A 235 16.52 -32.50 -11.31
C GLN A 235 17.01 -33.90 -10.90
N GLN A 236 16.15 -34.72 -10.27
CA GLN A 236 16.49 -36.10 -9.91
C GLN A 236 16.75 -36.99 -11.13
N LYS A 237 16.04 -36.75 -12.23
CA LYS A 237 16.20 -37.46 -13.51
C LYS A 237 17.33 -36.88 -14.38
N GLY A 238 17.98 -35.80 -13.96
CA GLY A 238 19.03 -35.14 -14.72
C GLY A 238 18.53 -34.37 -15.95
N ILE A 239 17.25 -34.01 -15.98
CA ILE A 239 16.65 -33.15 -17.01
C ILE A 239 17.01 -31.69 -16.68
N ASP A 240 17.57 -30.98 -17.65
CA ASP A 240 17.88 -29.56 -17.47
C ASP A 240 16.58 -28.76 -17.35
N ASN A 241 16.54 -27.83 -16.40
CA ASN A 241 15.42 -26.91 -16.26
C ASN A 241 15.14 -26.22 -17.60
N ALA A 242 16.18 -25.82 -18.37
CA ALA A 242 15.99 -25.17 -19.67
C ALA A 242 15.06 -25.94 -20.64
N GLU A 243 15.04 -27.27 -20.57
CA GLU A 243 14.17 -28.13 -21.40
C GLU A 243 12.70 -28.04 -20.99
N LEU A 244 12.42 -27.63 -19.75
CA LEU A 244 11.07 -27.48 -19.19
C LEU A 244 10.50 -26.07 -19.34
N GLU A 245 11.30 -25.08 -19.75
CA GLU A 245 10.84 -23.70 -19.92
C GLU A 245 9.51 -23.59 -20.71
N PRO A 246 9.30 -24.33 -21.81
CA PRO A 246 8.04 -24.29 -22.53
C PRO A 246 6.82 -24.65 -21.67
N LEU A 247 6.95 -25.50 -20.66
CA LEU A 247 5.86 -25.90 -19.76
C LEU A 247 5.48 -24.81 -18.74
N PHE A 248 6.37 -23.84 -18.51
CA PHE A 248 6.15 -22.71 -17.60
C PHE A 248 5.83 -21.40 -18.34
N MET A 249 5.82 -21.41 -19.67
CA MET A 249 5.49 -20.23 -20.47
C MET A 249 3.97 -20.02 -20.55
N ILE A 250 3.53 -18.79 -20.30
CA ILE A 250 2.12 -18.39 -20.40
C ILE A 250 1.78 -18.23 -21.88
N ASP A 251 1.03 -19.19 -22.43
CA ASP A 251 0.56 -19.17 -23.81
C ASP A 251 -0.91 -19.65 -23.89
N PRO A 252 -1.88 -18.73 -23.75
CA PRO A 252 -3.31 -19.06 -23.73
C PRO A 252 -3.82 -19.66 -25.03
N LYS A 253 -3.02 -19.63 -26.12
CA LYS A 253 -3.39 -20.25 -27.39
C LYS A 253 -3.06 -21.73 -27.44
N ARG A 254 -2.31 -22.25 -26.46
CA ARG A 254 -1.98 -23.67 -26.40
C ARG A 254 -3.17 -24.48 -25.94
N SER A 255 -3.47 -25.52 -26.72
CA SER A 255 -4.44 -26.52 -26.30
C SER A 255 -3.84 -27.41 -25.19
N PRO A 256 -4.69 -28.03 -24.36
CA PRO A 256 -4.25 -29.06 -23.42
C PRO A 256 -3.40 -30.17 -24.06
N SER A 257 -3.74 -30.59 -25.28
CA SER A 257 -2.97 -31.60 -26.03
C SER A 257 -1.56 -31.13 -26.39
N GLN A 258 -1.38 -29.86 -26.77
CA GLN A 258 -0.05 -29.32 -27.08
C GLN A 258 0.84 -29.27 -25.84
N VAL A 259 0.28 -28.94 -24.67
CA VAL A 259 1.03 -28.96 -23.41
C VAL A 259 1.34 -30.40 -22.98
N ALA A 260 0.42 -31.34 -23.20
CA ALA A 260 0.66 -32.76 -22.96
C ALA A 260 1.78 -33.34 -23.84
N GLU A 261 1.87 -32.92 -25.09
CA GLU A 261 2.98 -33.29 -25.99
C GLU A 261 4.32 -32.78 -25.47
N LEU A 262 4.42 -31.50 -25.09
CA LEU A 262 5.64 -30.94 -24.49
C LEU A 262 6.03 -31.70 -23.22
N PHE A 263 5.05 -32.03 -22.38
CA PHE A 263 5.28 -32.76 -21.13
C PHE A 263 5.79 -34.18 -21.40
N THR A 264 5.18 -34.88 -22.36
CA THR A 264 5.58 -36.23 -22.75
C THR A 264 6.94 -36.26 -23.45
N GLN A 265 7.28 -35.20 -24.21
CA GLN A 265 8.61 -35.05 -24.82
C GLN A 265 9.70 -34.90 -23.75
N ALA A 266 9.42 -34.18 -22.65
CA ALA A 266 10.39 -33.98 -21.58
C ALA A 266 10.58 -35.21 -20.69
N PHE A 267 9.52 -35.95 -20.34
CA PHE A 267 9.58 -37.05 -19.37
C PHE A 267 9.44 -38.45 -19.98
N GLY A 268 9.18 -38.56 -21.28
CA GLY A 268 9.14 -39.82 -22.01
C GLY A 268 8.12 -40.80 -21.44
N ALA A 269 8.57 -42.03 -21.18
CA ALA A 269 7.72 -43.13 -20.71
C ALA A 269 7.21 -42.95 -19.28
N ASP A 270 7.84 -42.07 -18.48
CA ASP A 270 7.43 -41.81 -17.09
C ASP A 270 6.30 -40.78 -17.00
N ALA A 271 5.94 -40.15 -18.13
CA ALA A 271 4.90 -39.16 -18.24
C ALA A 271 3.51 -39.80 -18.36
N GLU A 272 2.59 -39.38 -17.50
CA GLU A 272 1.18 -39.73 -17.59
C GLU A 272 0.33 -38.46 -17.68
N VAL A 273 -0.66 -38.47 -18.57
CA VAL A 273 -1.62 -37.37 -18.73
C VAL A 273 -3.04 -37.92 -18.60
N GLU A 274 -3.78 -37.38 -17.64
CA GLU A 274 -5.18 -37.73 -17.41
C GLU A 274 -6.09 -36.60 -17.85
N TYR A 275 -7.08 -36.90 -18.70
CA TYR A 275 -8.00 -35.92 -19.27
C TYR A 275 -9.36 -35.99 -18.60
N PHE A 276 -9.96 -34.83 -18.39
CA PHE A 276 -11.24 -34.64 -17.72
C PHE A 276 -12.16 -33.74 -18.56
N THR A 277 -13.46 -33.87 -18.35
CA THR A 277 -14.42 -32.86 -18.78
C THR A 277 -14.50 -31.76 -17.70
N PRO A 278 -14.85 -30.51 -18.05
CA PRO A 278 -14.94 -29.43 -17.04
C PRO A 278 -15.84 -29.76 -15.83
N SER A 279 -16.85 -30.62 -16.01
CA SER A 279 -17.79 -31.05 -14.96
C SER A 279 -17.24 -32.08 -13.97
N ASN A 280 -16.16 -32.80 -14.30
CA ASN A 280 -15.56 -33.83 -13.44
C ASN A 280 -14.06 -33.62 -13.18
N ALA A 281 -13.51 -32.54 -13.73
CA ALA A 281 -12.13 -32.15 -13.54
C ALA A 281 -11.85 -31.69 -12.09
N PRO A 282 -10.68 -32.02 -11.53
CA PRO A 282 -10.23 -31.43 -10.28
C PRO A 282 -9.98 -29.93 -10.47
N THR A 283 -10.11 -29.16 -9.40
CA THR A 283 -9.78 -27.73 -9.42
C THR A 283 -8.28 -27.50 -9.35
N ARG A 284 -7.82 -26.33 -9.80
CA ARG A 284 -6.42 -25.90 -9.67
C ARG A 284 -5.90 -26.03 -8.23
N ALA A 285 -6.71 -25.62 -7.26
CA ALA A 285 -6.36 -25.75 -5.84
C ALA A 285 -6.18 -27.21 -5.39
N GLN A 286 -7.04 -28.13 -5.87
CA GLN A 286 -6.92 -29.55 -5.56
C GLN A 286 -5.64 -30.14 -6.15
N ILE A 287 -5.30 -29.78 -7.39
CA ILE A 287 -4.04 -30.18 -8.04
C ILE A 287 -2.83 -29.65 -7.27
N ARG A 288 -2.83 -28.37 -6.87
CA ARG A 288 -1.75 -27.80 -6.05
C ARG A 288 -1.56 -28.57 -4.75
N GLN A 289 -2.64 -28.80 -4.01
CA GLN A 289 -2.60 -29.53 -2.75
C GLN A 289 -2.06 -30.97 -2.94
N GLN A 290 -2.43 -31.63 -4.03
CA GLN A 290 -1.95 -32.98 -4.34
C GLN A 290 -0.51 -33.01 -4.89
N SER A 291 -0.04 -31.90 -5.47
CA SER A 291 1.33 -31.72 -5.95
C SER A 291 2.31 -31.28 -4.85
N GLU A 292 1.81 -30.83 -3.70
CA GLU A 292 2.60 -30.48 -2.51
C GLU A 292 2.80 -31.67 -1.55
N LEU A 293 1.98 -32.72 -1.69
CA LEU A 293 2.08 -34.01 -0.98
C LEU A 293 3.00 -34.97 -1.75
#